data_AF-A0A7G9L0S1-F1
#
_entry.id   AF-A0A7G9L0S1-F1
#
_cell.length_a   1.000
_cell.length_b   1.000
_cell.length_c   1.000
_cell.angle_alpha   90.00
_cell.angle_beta   90.00
_cell.angle_gamma   90.00
#
_symmetry.space_group_name_H-M   'P 1'
#
loop_
_entity.id
_entity.type
_entity.pdbx_description
1 polymer ?
#
loop_
_entity_poly.entity_id
_entity_poly.type
_entity_poly.pdbx_seq_one_letter_code
_entity_poly.pdbx_strand_id
1 'polypeptide(L)' 'MAFAQRPTVTNILNAMQAAGRIELSRGKITVIDRDALRHTAAGSYGLPEAYWCAQIGPYRFGATPDDSSIAA' A
#
# COMPACT_ATOMS: atom_id res chain seq x y z
N MET A 1 15.56 -0.61 3.66
CA MET A 1 15.83 0.72 3.06
C MET A 1 15.28 0.71 1.64
N ALA A 2 14.22 1.46 1.34
CA ALA A 2 13.77 1.62 -0.04
C ALA A 2 14.56 2.78 -0.65
N PHE A 3 15.43 2.49 -1.62
CA PHE A 3 16.16 3.50 -2.41
C PHE A 3 15.22 4.13 -3.44
N ALA A 4 14.14 4.76 -2.98
CA ALA A 4 13.15 5.38 -3.84
C ALA A 4 13.29 6.91 -3.78
N GLN A 5 13.55 7.54 -4.92
CA GLN A 5 13.52 8.99 -5.04
C GLN A 5 12.06 9.45 -5.18
N ARG A 6 11.71 10.59 -4.59
CA ARG A 6 10.37 11.22 -4.72
C ARG A 6 9.79 11.19 -6.14
N PRO A 7 10.53 11.61 -7.20
CA PRO A 7 10.01 11.57 -8.57
C PRO A 7 9.68 10.14 -9.04
N THR A 8 10.50 9.16 -8.69
CA THR A 8 10.24 7.75 -9.02
C THR A 8 8.96 7.25 -8.36
N VAL A 9 8.75 7.60 -7.09
CA VAL A 9 7.52 7.26 -6.36
C VAL A 9 6.30 7.91 -7.04
N THR A 10 6.37 9.20 -7.36
CA THR A 10 5.29 9.90 -8.06
C THR A 10 4.94 9.26 -9.39
N ASN A 11 5.95 8.90 -10.21
CA ASN A 11 5.73 8.25 -11.49
C ASN A 11 5.04 6.88 -11.33
N ILE A 12 5.48 6.09 -10.35
CA ILE A 12 4.87 4.78 -10.06
C ILE A 12 3.43 4.94 -9.59
N LEU A 13 3.14 5.91 -8.71
CA LEU A 13 1.79 6.19 -8.23
C LEU A 13 0.85 6.59 -9.36
N ASN A 14 1.30 7.48 -10.26
CA ASN A 14 0.53 7.88 -11.43
C ASN A 14 0.26 6.70 -12.39
N ALA A 15 1.26 5.85 -12.62
CA ALA A 15 1.09 4.65 -13.44
C ALA A 15 0.07 3.67 -12.83
N MET A 16 0.12 3.46 -11.50
CA MET A 16 -0.83 2.58 -10.81
C MET A 16 -2.26 3.14 -10.78
N GLN A 17 -2.41 4.47 -10.68
CA GLN A 17 -3.72 5.12 -10.77
C GLN A 17 -4.28 5.03 -12.19
N ALA A 18 -3.47 5.27 -13.21
CA ALA A 18 -3.87 5.11 -14.61
C ALA A 18 -4.25 3.66 -14.95
N ALA A 19 -3.63 2.68 -14.29
CA ALA A 19 -3.97 1.27 -14.40
C ALA A 19 -5.22 0.86 -13.60
N GLY A 20 -5.88 1.80 -12.91
CA GLY A 20 -7.12 1.55 -12.14
C GLY A 20 -6.90 0.75 -10.85
N ARG A 21 -5.66 0.62 -10.37
CA ARG A 21 -5.33 -0.26 -9.23
C ARG A 21 -5.34 0.46 -7.89
N ILE A 22 -5.11 1.77 -7.92
CA ILE A 22 -5.19 2.66 -6.76
C ILE A 22 -5.92 3.94 -7.13
N GLU A 23 -6.43 4.62 -6.12
CA GLU A 23 -6.93 5.97 -6.22
C GLU A 23 -6.09 6.90 -5.34
N LEU A 24 -5.60 8.00 -5.92
CA LEU A 24 -4.84 9.02 -5.21
C LEU A 24 -5.78 10.19 -4.85
N SER A 25 -5.76 10.56 -3.59
CA SER A 25 -6.34 11.81 -3.07
C SER A 25 -5.33 12.51 -2.17
N ARG A 26 -5.58 13.78 -1.82
CA ARG A 26 -4.63 14.56 -1.03
C ARG A 26 -4.36 13.88 0.32
N GLY A 27 -3.13 13.39 0.50
CA GLY A 27 -2.69 12.71 1.72
C GLY A 27 -3.23 11.30 1.91
N LYS A 28 -3.90 10.71 0.90
CA LYS A 28 -4.49 9.37 1.00
C LYS A 28 -4.33 8.59 -0.31
N ILE A 29 -3.93 7.34 -0.19
CA ILE A 29 -3.87 6.37 -1.29
C ILE A 29 -4.85 5.25 -0.94
N THR A 30 -5.87 5.06 -1.77
CA THR A 30 -6.83 3.97 -1.62
C THR A 30 -6.44 2.84 -2.57
N VAL A 31 -6.32 1.61 -2.06
CA VAL A 31 -6.10 0.43 -2.91
C VAL A 31 -7.46 -0.04 -3.43
N ILE A 32 -7.61 -0.09 -4.76
CA ILE A 32 -8.85 -0.55 -5.42
C ILE A 32 -8.77 -2.04 -5.72
N ASP A 33 -7.62 -2.51 -6.20
CA ASP A 33 -7.37 -3.92 -6.53
C ASP A 33 -6.11 -4.41 -5.82
N ARG A 34 -6.32 -5.10 -4.69
CA ARG A 34 -5.24 -5.63 -3.84
C ARG A 34 -4.50 -6.79 -4.51
N ASP A 35 -5.22 -7.67 -5.20
CA ASP A 35 -4.64 -8.85 -5.86
C ASP A 35 -3.75 -8.45 -7.03
N ALA A 36 -4.16 -7.46 -7.82
CA ALA A 36 -3.34 -6.92 -8.88
C ALA A 36 -2.08 -6.22 -8.35
N LEU A 37 -2.16 -5.51 -7.21
CA LEU A 37 -0.97 -4.96 -6.55
C LEU A 37 -0.03 -6.07 -6.09
N ARG A 38 -0.56 -7.13 -5.47
CA ARG A 38 0.22 -8.26 -4.99
C ARG A 38 1.01 -8.93 -6.10
N HIS A 39 0.39 -9.17 -7.26
CA HIS A 39 1.06 -9.74 -8.42
C HIS A 39 2.20 -8.85 -8.97
N THR A 40 2.07 -7.53 -8.82
CA THR A 40 3.03 -6.57 -9.42
C THR A 40 4.19 -6.25 -8.49
N ALA A 41 3.97 -6.36 -7.17
CA ALA A 41 4.91 -5.91 -6.17
C ALA A 41 6.08 -6.89 -5.91
N ALA A 42 6.32 -7.85 -6.80
CA ALA A 42 7.50 -8.73 -6.82
C ALA A 42 7.88 -9.31 -5.43
N GLY A 43 6.90 -9.77 -4.66
CA GLY A 43 7.11 -10.37 -3.32
C GLY A 43 7.15 -9.38 -2.15
N SER A 44 6.80 -8.11 -2.35
CA SER A 44 6.75 -7.10 -1.28
C SER A 44 5.53 -7.23 -0.35
N TYR A 45 4.59 -8.12 -0.67
CA TYR A 45 3.44 -8.47 0.16
C TYR A 45 3.74 -9.66 1.08
N GLY A 46 3.08 -9.72 2.24
CA GLY A 46 3.33 -10.75 3.26
C GLY A 46 4.31 -10.26 4.33
N LEU A 47 5.49 -10.88 4.45
CA LEU A 47 6.46 -10.53 5.50
C LEU A 47 6.90 -9.05 5.47
N PRO A 48 7.21 -8.44 4.31
CA PRO A 48 7.60 -7.03 4.26
C PRO A 48 6.43 -6.10 4.60
N GLU A 49 5.21 -6.44 4.16
CA GLU A 49 3.99 -5.70 4.49
C GLU A 49 3.72 -5.75 6.00
N ALA A 50 3.86 -6.92 6.63
CA ALA A 50 3.69 -7.10 8.07
C ALA A 50 4.72 -6.28 8.87
N TYR A 51 5.98 -6.26 8.43
CA TYR A 51 7.03 -5.44 9.03
C TYR A 51 6.67 -3.96 9.02
N TRP A 52 6.27 -3.42 7.86
CA TRP A 52 5.87 -2.02 7.77
C TRP A 52 4.57 -1.77 8.53
N CYS A 53 3.58 -2.65 8.47
CA CYS A 53 2.33 -2.49 9.23
C CYS A 53 2.58 -2.42 10.73
N ALA A 54 3.52 -3.19 11.28
CA ALA A 54 3.90 -3.09 12.69
C ALA A 54 4.58 -1.75 13.03
N GLN A 55 5.38 -1.20 12.12
CA GLN A 55 6.17 0.00 12.37
C GLN A 55 5.43 1.31 12.09
N ILE A 56 4.60 1.36 11.04
CA ILE A 56 3.88 2.56 10.60
C ILE A 56 2.36 2.46 10.79
N GLY A 57 1.83 1.28 11.11
CA GLY A 57 0.40 1.07 11.38
C GLY A 57 -0.20 1.99 12.44
N PRO A 58 0.50 2.32 13.55
CA PRO A 58 0.01 3.28 14.54
C PRO A 58 -0.25 4.69 13.98
N TYR A 59 0.38 5.04 12.84
CA TYR A 59 0.20 6.33 12.16
C TYR A 59 -0.79 6.27 10.99
N ARG A 60 -1.46 5.13 10.77
CA ARG A 60 -2.59 5.02 9.84
C ARG A 60 -3.77 5.81 10.43
N PHE A 61 -3.82 7.11 10.15
CA PHE A 61 -4.98 7.94 10.47
C PHE A 61 -6.24 7.31 9.84
N GLY A 62 -7.20 6.91 10.68
CA GLY A 62 -8.52 6.43 10.24
C GLY A 62 -8.68 4.91 10.04
N ALA A 63 -7.84 4.06 10.64
CA ALA A 63 -8.14 2.62 10.73
C ALA A 63 -9.25 2.39 11.77
N THR A 64 -10.52 2.34 11.36
CA THR A 64 -11.50 1.59 12.16
C THR A 64 -11.12 0.11 12.09
N PRO A 65 -11.10 -0.59 13.23
CA PRO A 65 -10.82 -2.01 13.29
C PRO A 65 -12.00 -2.80 12.70
N ASP A 66 -12.03 -2.89 11.38
CA ASP A 66 -12.81 -3.88 10.65
C ASP A 66 -11.86 -4.60 9.70
N ASP A 67 -11.19 -5.61 10.25
CA ASP A 67 -10.70 -6.75 9.48
C ASP A 67 -10.53 -7.90 10.49
N SER A 68 -11.63 -8.59 10.74
CA SER A 68 -11.74 -9.81 11.54
C SER A 68 -10.93 -11.00 10.99
N SER A 69 -9.81 -10.76 10.30
CA SER A 69 -8.95 -11.78 9.68
C SER A 69 -7.64 -12.04 10.44
N ILE A 70 -7.46 -11.46 11.64
CA ILE A 70 -6.39 -11.85 12.58
C ILE A 70 -6.96 -12.61 13.79
N ALA A 71 -7.80 -13.60 13.52
CA ALA A 71 -8.16 -14.63 14.48
C ALA A 71 -7.93 -16.00 13.83
N ALA A 72 -6.69 -16.46 13.88
CA ALA A 72 -6.28 -17.87 13.85
C ALA A 72 -4.83 -17.96 14.32
#